data_AF-A0A356ZYG3-F1
#
_entry.id   AF-A0A356ZYG3-F1
#
_cell.length_a   1.000
_cell.length_b   1.000
_cell.length_c   1.000
_cell.angle_alpha   90.00
_cell.angle_beta   90.00
_cell.angle_gamma   90.00
#
_symmetry.space_group_name_H-M   'P 1'
#
loop_
_entity.id
_entity.type
_entity.pdbx_description
1 polymer ?
#
loop_
_entity_poly.entity_id
_entity_poly.type
_entity_poly.pdbx_seq_one_letter_code
_entity_poly.pdbx_strand_id
1 'polypeptide(L)'
;MEMIRVEDVRPNDLTPNVVGFWGLVSQSLAGMAPTCDVVAFMTAGAAFALVALPLSYLWAFGLMFIEVNTLYHLSKNRAGAGGYYSYVSSGLGPGAALVTGFMVSFYQVFSMAGIPVYVGGVFLPGLAHHVGLTLPSWFWIVAVLFFIGVPWMLGIMGIGPSIRVLATTSLTEIIFLIAASLIIITRAHSGHPFKPFHVGKVGYKGVARGMIFAITSFIGIGSHASLGEET
;
A
#
# COMPACT_ATOMS: atom_id res chain seq x y z
N MET A 1 15.57 -28.84 -14.57
CA MET A 1 14.83 -28.13 -13.51
C MET A 1 13.55 -28.92 -13.31
N GLU A 2 13.55 -29.76 -12.29
CA GLU A 2 12.46 -30.69 -12.01
C GLU A 2 11.32 -29.90 -11.36
N MET A 3 10.14 -29.87 -11.99
CA MET A 3 8.97 -29.21 -11.41
C MET A 3 8.53 -30.03 -10.20
N ILE A 4 8.77 -29.51 -9.00
CA ILE A 4 8.19 -30.06 -7.77
C ILE A 4 6.67 -30.01 -7.94
N ARG A 5 6.03 -31.17 -7.97
CA ARG A 5 4.56 -31.24 -7.99
C ARG A 5 4.05 -30.76 -6.63
N VAL A 6 2.95 -30.03 -6.63
CA VAL A 6 2.27 -29.52 -5.42
C VAL A 6 1.98 -30.65 -4.40
N GLU A 7 1.92 -31.91 -4.85
CA GLU A 7 1.72 -33.11 -4.04
C GLU A 7 2.93 -33.51 -3.17
N ASP A 8 4.14 -32.98 -3.43
CA ASP A 8 5.37 -33.28 -2.67
C ASP A 8 5.70 -32.24 -1.57
N VAL A 9 4.83 -31.24 -1.36
CA VAL A 9 5.04 -30.18 -0.36
C VAL A 9 4.73 -30.74 1.04
N ARG A 10 5.72 -30.72 1.94
CA ARG A 10 5.51 -31.15 3.35
C ARG A 10 4.48 -30.23 4.02
N PRO A 11 3.76 -30.70 5.05
CA PRO A 11 2.68 -29.94 5.69
C PRO A 11 3.04 -28.53 6.23
N ASN A 12 4.34 -28.22 6.38
CA ASN A 12 4.85 -26.94 6.87
C ASN A 12 5.71 -26.17 5.85
N ASP A 13 5.88 -26.69 4.63
CA ASP A 13 6.66 -26.01 3.58
C ASP A 13 5.74 -25.06 2.79
N LEU A 14 6.25 -23.89 2.41
CA LEU A 14 5.53 -22.95 1.55
C LEU A 14 5.43 -23.52 0.14
N THR A 15 4.33 -23.22 -0.56
CA THR A 15 4.07 -23.77 -1.90
C THR A 15 4.85 -22.99 -2.97
N PRO A 16 5.86 -23.59 -3.62
CA PRO A 16 6.70 -22.87 -4.58
C PRO A 16 5.95 -22.61 -5.90
N ASN A 17 6.33 -21.54 -6.62
CA ASN A 17 5.79 -21.15 -7.93
C ASN A 17 4.25 -20.90 -7.97
N VAL A 18 3.64 -20.52 -6.85
CA VAL A 18 2.20 -20.19 -6.81
C VAL A 18 1.97 -18.72 -7.14
N VAL A 19 2.95 -17.85 -6.88
CA VAL A 19 2.85 -16.40 -7.08
C VAL A 19 3.75 -15.96 -8.23
N GLY A 20 3.16 -15.71 -9.40
CA GLY A 20 3.90 -15.13 -10.53
C GLY A 20 4.24 -13.63 -10.36
N PHE A 21 5.01 -13.07 -11.29
CA PHE A 21 5.40 -11.65 -11.30
C PHE A 21 4.21 -10.68 -11.09
N TRP A 22 3.12 -10.88 -11.84
CA TRP A 22 1.92 -10.03 -11.72
C TRP A 22 1.21 -10.21 -10.37
N GLY A 23 1.36 -11.37 -9.73
CA GLY A 23 0.91 -11.59 -8.36
C GLY A 23 1.69 -10.74 -7.36
N LEU A 24 3.01 -10.66 -7.50
CA LEU A 24 3.86 -9.79 -6.66
C LEU A 24 3.58 -8.30 -6.88
N VAL A 25 3.40 -7.88 -8.14
CA VAL A 25 3.01 -6.49 -8.46
C VAL A 25 1.67 -6.18 -7.81
N SER A 26 0.69 -7.08 -7.92
CA SER A 26 -0.63 -6.91 -7.31
C SER A 26 -0.56 -6.91 -5.78
N GLN A 27 0.30 -7.74 -5.17
CA GLN A 27 0.55 -7.74 -3.73
C GLN A 27 1.10 -6.39 -3.26
N SER A 28 2.01 -5.80 -4.04
CA SER A 28 2.62 -4.50 -3.73
C SER A 28 1.60 -3.38 -3.86
N LEU A 29 0.79 -3.38 -4.93
CA LEU A 29 -0.28 -2.42 -5.16
C LEU A 29 -1.35 -2.52 -4.06
N ALA A 30 -1.83 -3.72 -3.76
CA ALA A 30 -2.79 -3.95 -2.68
C ALA A 30 -2.21 -3.57 -1.31
N GLY A 31 -0.91 -3.79 -1.10
CA GLY A 31 -0.20 -3.40 0.11
C GLY A 31 -0.11 -1.88 0.30
N MET A 32 0.00 -1.13 -0.79
CA MET A 32 -0.08 0.34 -0.78
C MET A 32 -1.52 0.84 -0.61
N ALA A 33 -2.52 0.13 -1.17
CA ALA A 33 -3.93 0.53 -1.19
C ALA A 33 -4.16 1.97 -1.72
N PRO A 34 -3.78 2.27 -2.98
CA PRO A 34 -3.78 3.62 -3.56
C PRO A 34 -5.06 4.46 -3.35
N THR A 35 -6.25 3.87 -3.39
CA THR A 35 -7.50 4.63 -3.18
C THR A 35 -7.61 5.11 -1.73
N CYS A 36 -7.19 4.29 -0.78
CA CYS A 36 -7.14 4.69 0.62
C CYS A 36 -6.18 5.87 0.81
N ASP A 37 -5.01 5.82 0.16
CA ASP A 37 -4.01 6.88 0.23
C ASP A 37 -4.50 8.20 -0.35
N VAL A 38 -5.21 8.15 -1.48
CA VAL A 38 -5.85 9.33 -2.11
C VAL A 38 -6.81 10.00 -1.13
N VAL A 39 -7.61 9.22 -0.41
CA VAL A 39 -8.62 9.75 0.51
C VAL A 39 -7.97 10.27 1.80
N ALA A 40 -7.02 9.53 2.37
CA ALA A 40 -6.42 9.83 3.66
C ALA A 40 -5.23 10.79 3.53
N PHE A 41 -4.13 10.31 2.92
CA PHE A 41 -2.84 10.96 2.95
C PHE A 41 -2.70 12.07 1.91
N MET A 42 -3.28 11.90 0.72
CA MET A 42 -3.30 12.96 -0.28
C MET A 42 -4.14 14.15 0.21
N THR A 43 -5.30 13.91 0.83
CA THR A 43 -6.11 14.96 1.47
C THR A 43 -5.35 15.66 2.61
N ALA A 44 -4.68 14.90 3.49
CA ALA A 44 -3.87 15.48 4.55
C ALA A 44 -2.69 16.31 4.01
N GLY A 45 -1.97 15.80 3.01
CA GLY A 45 -0.88 16.51 2.34
C GLY A 45 -1.35 17.77 1.60
N ALA A 46 -2.54 17.73 1.00
CA ALA A 46 -3.15 18.88 0.32
C ALA A 46 -3.37 20.07 1.27
N ALA A 47 -3.66 19.81 2.55
CA ALA A 47 -3.82 20.87 3.56
C ALA A 47 -2.54 21.71 3.76
N PHE A 48 -1.36 21.17 3.43
CA PHE A 48 -0.08 21.86 3.57
C PHE A 48 0.51 22.33 2.24
N ALA A 49 0.49 21.47 1.22
CA ALA A 49 1.11 21.76 -0.07
C ALA A 49 0.17 22.46 -1.05
N LEU A 50 -1.15 22.44 -0.79
CA LEU A 50 -2.17 23.02 -1.67
C LEU A 50 -1.97 22.57 -3.12
N VAL A 51 -1.91 23.53 -4.06
CA VAL A 51 -1.68 23.27 -5.48
C VAL A 51 -0.34 22.59 -5.75
N ALA A 52 0.66 22.74 -4.88
CA ALA A 52 1.99 22.15 -5.03
C ALA A 52 2.07 20.68 -4.53
N LEU A 53 0.92 20.06 -4.26
CA LEU A 53 0.87 18.66 -3.82
C LEU A 53 1.53 17.68 -4.80
N PRO A 54 1.36 17.79 -6.13
CA PRO A 54 2.07 16.92 -7.07
C PRO A 54 3.60 17.02 -6.96
N LEU A 55 4.15 18.21 -6.68
CA LEU A 55 5.57 18.36 -6.39
C LEU A 55 5.99 17.62 -5.12
N SER A 56 5.15 17.63 -4.10
CA SER A 56 5.39 16.91 -2.84
C SER A 56 5.42 15.40 -3.05
N TYR A 57 4.52 14.88 -3.89
CA TYR A 57 4.51 13.47 -4.30
C TYR A 57 5.70 13.11 -5.18
N LEU A 58 6.19 14.03 -6.02
CA LEU A 58 7.40 13.80 -6.80
C LEU A 58 8.65 13.71 -5.92
N TRP A 59 8.74 14.54 -4.88
CA TRP A 59 9.83 14.45 -3.90
C TRP A 59 9.75 13.16 -3.07
N ALA A 60 8.55 12.78 -2.63
CA ALA A 60 8.31 11.51 -1.95
C ALA A 60 8.69 10.33 -2.84
N PHE A 61 8.28 10.32 -4.11
CA PHE A 61 8.64 9.29 -5.08
C PHE A 61 10.16 9.15 -5.22
N GLY A 62 10.90 10.26 -5.33
CA GLY A 62 12.36 10.22 -5.40
C GLY A 62 13.00 9.58 -4.17
N LEU A 63 12.51 9.90 -2.98
CA LEU A 63 12.99 9.29 -1.73
C LEU A 63 12.67 7.79 -1.67
N MET A 64 11.42 7.42 -1.97
CA MET A 64 10.96 6.03 -1.93
C MET A 64 11.64 5.18 -3.00
N PHE A 65 12.00 5.77 -4.15
CA PHE A 65 12.77 5.09 -5.18
C PHE A 65 14.15 4.65 -4.67
N ILE A 66 14.82 5.47 -3.86
CA ILE A 66 16.11 5.12 -3.24
C ILE A 66 15.93 3.95 -2.27
N GLU A 67 14.86 3.95 -1.49
CA GLU A 67 14.51 2.82 -0.61
C GLU A 67 14.29 1.54 -1.40
N VAL A 68 13.42 1.57 -2.42
CA VAL A 68 13.11 0.41 -3.26
C VAL A 68 14.34 -0.10 -4.00
N ASN A 69 15.22 0.78 -4.47
CA ASN A 69 16.50 0.39 -5.07
C ASN A 69 17.35 -0.43 -4.09
N THR A 70 17.42 -0.01 -2.83
CA THR A 70 18.14 -0.75 -1.78
C THR A 70 17.52 -2.13 -1.56
N LEU A 71 16.19 -2.20 -1.46
CA LEU A 71 15.46 -3.47 -1.29
C LEU A 71 15.67 -4.43 -2.46
N TYR A 72 15.71 -3.91 -3.69
CA TYR A 72 15.99 -4.69 -4.89
C TYR A 72 17.39 -5.33 -4.85
N HIS A 73 18.40 -4.62 -4.37
CA HIS A 73 19.74 -5.18 -4.23
C HIS A 73 19.81 -6.25 -3.14
N LEU A 74 19.06 -6.08 -2.05
CA LEU A 74 18.98 -7.07 -0.96
C LEU A 74 18.22 -8.33 -1.39
N SER A 75 17.14 -8.18 -2.15
CA SER A 75 16.29 -9.30 -2.57
C SER A 75 17.02 -10.30 -3.47
N LYS A 76 17.98 -9.84 -4.30
CA LYS A 76 18.80 -10.72 -5.16
C LYS A 76 19.53 -11.83 -4.42
N ASN A 77 19.94 -11.55 -3.17
CA ASN A 77 20.75 -12.47 -2.39
C ASN A 77 19.92 -13.23 -1.33
N ARG A 78 18.70 -12.76 -1.03
CA ARG A 78 17.89 -13.20 0.11
C ARG A 78 16.38 -13.13 -0.18
N ALA A 79 15.94 -13.69 -1.30
CA ALA A 79 14.51 -13.92 -1.53
C ALA A 79 14.05 -15.07 -0.61
N GLY A 80 13.19 -14.78 0.37
CA GLY A 80 12.74 -15.78 1.33
C GLY A 80 11.57 -15.28 2.18
N ALA A 81 10.92 -16.18 2.93
CA ALA A 81 9.76 -15.85 3.77
C ALA A 81 10.11 -14.87 4.91
N GLY A 82 11.39 -14.78 5.27
CA GLY A 82 11.89 -13.87 6.30
C GLY A 82 11.82 -12.37 5.94
N GLY A 83 11.58 -12.00 4.67
CA GLY A 83 11.40 -10.61 4.24
C GLY A 83 12.45 -9.65 4.81
N TYR A 84 12.00 -8.50 5.33
CA TYR A 84 12.88 -7.47 5.91
C TYR A 84 13.72 -7.95 7.08
N TYR A 85 13.23 -8.89 7.88
CA TYR A 85 14.01 -9.49 8.96
C TYR A 85 15.26 -10.19 8.40
N SER A 86 15.12 -10.93 7.29
CA SER A 86 16.25 -11.61 6.65
C SER A 86 17.25 -10.63 6.05
N TYR A 87 16.80 -9.49 5.54
CA TYR A 87 17.72 -8.47 5.02
C TYR A 87 18.57 -7.89 6.15
N VAL A 88 17.94 -7.47 7.24
CA VAL A 88 18.63 -6.83 8.37
C VAL A 88 19.53 -7.81 9.12
N SER A 89 19.10 -9.06 9.30
CA SER A 89 19.91 -10.08 10.00
C SER A 89 21.24 -10.35 9.31
N SER A 90 21.27 -10.27 7.99
CA SER A 90 22.48 -10.50 7.18
C SER A 90 23.50 -9.36 7.25
N GLY A 91 23.06 -8.12 7.48
CA GLY A 91 23.93 -6.94 7.50
C GLY A 91 24.30 -6.45 8.90
N LEU A 92 23.30 -6.36 9.79
CA LEU A 92 23.43 -5.74 11.13
C LEU A 92 23.34 -6.75 12.27
N GLY A 93 23.12 -8.03 11.96
CA GLY A 93 23.05 -9.12 12.93
C GLY A 93 21.68 -9.31 13.60
N PRO A 94 21.57 -10.30 14.50
CA PRO A 94 20.28 -10.77 15.02
C PRO A 94 19.52 -9.73 15.86
N GLY A 95 20.23 -8.90 16.63
CA GLY A 95 19.59 -7.90 17.50
C GLY A 95 18.83 -6.83 16.72
N ALA A 96 19.45 -6.27 15.68
CA ALA A 96 18.81 -5.30 14.79
C ALA A 96 17.64 -5.96 14.02
N ALA A 97 17.82 -7.20 13.58
CA ALA A 97 16.77 -7.94 12.88
C ALA A 97 15.54 -8.16 13.75
N LEU A 98 15.71 -8.50 15.03
CA LEU A 98 14.61 -8.67 15.96
C LEU A 98 13.79 -7.38 16.11
N VAL A 99 14.46 -6.23 16.21
CA VAL A 99 13.79 -4.92 16.24
C VAL A 99 13.03 -4.67 14.95
N THR A 100 13.61 -4.97 13.78
CA THR A 100 12.93 -4.85 12.49
C THR A 100 11.69 -5.75 12.40
N GLY A 101 11.80 -7.02 12.78
CA GLY A 101 10.67 -7.95 12.77
C GLY A 101 9.54 -7.49 13.70
N PHE A 102 9.90 -6.99 14.88
CA PHE A 102 8.94 -6.39 15.81
C PHE A 102 8.26 -5.15 15.21
N MET A 103 9.02 -4.24 14.61
CA MET A 103 8.48 -3.02 13.99
C MET A 103 7.57 -3.33 12.81
N VAL A 104 7.91 -4.31 11.97
CA VAL A 104 7.05 -4.77 10.86
C VAL A 104 5.75 -5.37 11.38
N SER A 105 5.84 -6.22 12.41
CA SER A 105 4.65 -6.81 13.04
C SER A 105 3.76 -5.75 13.68
N PHE A 106 4.36 -4.80 14.39
CA PHE A 106 3.67 -3.67 15.01
C PHE A 106 2.97 -2.82 13.94
N TYR A 107 3.69 -2.44 12.89
CA TYR A 107 3.12 -1.74 11.74
C TYR A 107 1.91 -2.50 11.16
N GLN A 108 2.05 -3.81 10.93
CA GLN A 108 0.98 -4.60 10.34
C GLN A 108 -0.28 -4.63 11.22
N VAL A 109 -0.13 -4.79 12.54
CA VAL A 109 -1.24 -4.78 13.50
C VAL A 109 -1.95 -3.43 13.51
N PHE A 110 -1.20 -2.33 13.56
CA PHE A 110 -1.78 -0.99 13.56
C PHE A 110 -2.44 -0.62 12.24
N SER A 111 -1.87 -1.03 11.10
CA SER A 111 -2.49 -0.83 9.79
C SER A 111 -3.78 -1.63 9.65
N MET A 112 -3.80 -2.88 10.10
CA MET A 112 -5.00 -3.72 10.12
C MET A 112 -6.11 -3.16 11.02
N ALA A 113 -5.78 -2.43 12.08
CA ALA A 113 -6.77 -1.76 12.92
C ALA A 113 -7.20 -0.39 12.36
N GLY A 114 -6.24 0.42 11.94
CA GLY A 114 -6.44 1.82 11.57
C GLY A 114 -7.19 2.01 10.26
N ILE A 115 -6.85 1.25 9.22
CA ILE A 115 -7.44 1.41 7.88
C ILE A 115 -8.95 1.09 7.92
N PRO A 116 -9.42 -0.05 8.47
CA PRO A 116 -10.86 -0.34 8.56
C PRO A 116 -11.64 0.69 9.37
N VAL A 117 -11.07 1.18 10.47
CA VAL A 117 -11.72 2.19 11.32
C VAL A 117 -11.83 3.52 10.58
N TYR A 118 -10.80 3.94 9.86
CA TYR A 118 -10.85 5.15 9.05
C TYR A 118 -11.88 5.04 7.91
N VAL A 119 -11.82 3.97 7.13
CA VAL A 119 -12.71 3.77 5.97
C VAL A 119 -14.16 3.62 6.43
N GLY A 120 -14.42 2.75 7.40
CA GLY A 120 -15.77 2.46 7.89
C GLY A 120 -16.36 3.52 8.82
N GLY A 121 -15.52 4.18 9.62
CA GLY A 121 -15.94 5.15 10.63
C GLY A 121 -15.95 6.60 10.19
N VAL A 122 -15.12 6.97 9.20
CA VAL A 122 -14.97 8.37 8.77
C VAL A 122 -15.34 8.52 7.30
N PHE A 123 -14.67 7.78 6.41
CA PHE A 123 -14.81 8.02 4.98
C PHE A 123 -16.19 7.63 4.44
N LEU A 124 -16.64 6.39 4.63
CA LEU A 124 -17.92 5.92 4.11
C LEU A 124 -19.12 6.70 4.68
N PRO A 125 -19.18 7.00 5.99
CA PRO A 125 -20.22 7.89 6.55
C PRO A 125 -20.17 9.31 5.96
N GLY A 126 -18.98 9.88 5.78
CA GLY A 126 -18.82 11.20 5.16
C GLY A 126 -19.26 11.22 3.70
N LEU A 127 -18.92 10.18 2.93
CA LEU A 127 -19.34 10.00 1.54
C LEU A 127 -20.86 9.82 1.43
N ALA A 128 -21.44 8.99 2.28
CA ALA A 128 -22.89 8.79 2.34
C ALA A 128 -23.62 10.11 2.60
N HIS A 129 -23.14 10.88 3.58
CA HIS A 129 -23.69 12.19 3.89
C HIS A 129 -23.62 13.15 2.69
N HIS A 130 -22.52 13.11 1.91
CA HIS A 130 -22.36 13.95 0.72
C HIS A 130 -23.39 13.63 -0.39
N VAL A 131 -23.85 12.38 -0.49
CA VAL A 131 -24.89 11.96 -1.44
C VAL A 131 -26.30 11.99 -0.85
N GLY A 132 -26.48 12.59 0.34
CA GLY A 132 -27.77 12.74 1.01
C GLY A 132 -28.25 11.51 1.80
N LEU A 133 -27.37 10.53 2.03
CA LEU A 133 -27.64 9.33 2.81
C LEU A 133 -27.08 9.45 4.22
N THR A 134 -27.87 9.11 5.23
CA THR A 134 -27.42 9.05 6.63
C THR A 134 -27.23 7.61 7.06
N LEU A 135 -25.99 7.19 7.33
CA LEU A 135 -25.72 5.85 7.84
C LEU A 135 -26.01 5.77 9.35
N PRO A 136 -26.48 4.62 9.86
CA PRO A 136 -26.65 4.40 11.30
C PRO A 136 -25.34 4.53 12.07
N SER A 137 -25.41 4.94 13.34
CA SER A 137 -24.24 5.11 14.21
C SER A 137 -23.44 3.83 14.47
N TRP A 138 -24.03 2.65 14.24
CA TRP A 138 -23.37 1.35 14.37
C TRP A 138 -22.70 0.87 13.07
N PHE A 139 -22.92 1.56 11.94
CA PHE A 139 -22.43 1.13 10.61
C PHE A 139 -20.91 0.87 10.59
N TRP A 140 -20.14 1.73 11.28
CA TRP A 140 -18.69 1.62 11.32
C TRP A 140 -18.21 0.28 11.91
N ILE A 141 -18.95 -0.30 12.86
CA ILE A 141 -18.62 -1.61 13.45
C ILE A 141 -18.76 -2.70 12.39
N VAL A 142 -19.85 -2.69 11.63
CA VAL A 142 -20.09 -3.67 10.57
C VAL A 142 -19.08 -3.51 9.44
N ALA A 143 -18.75 -2.27 9.07
CA ALA A 143 -17.71 -1.99 8.08
C ALA A 143 -16.34 -2.52 8.55
N VAL A 144 -15.95 -2.28 9.80
CA VAL A 144 -14.68 -2.81 10.36
C VAL A 144 -14.66 -4.33 10.34
N LEU A 145 -15.72 -5.00 10.79
CA LEU A 145 -15.84 -6.45 10.75
C LEU A 145 -15.72 -7.00 9.32
N PHE A 146 -16.30 -6.30 8.34
CA PHE A 146 -16.17 -6.66 6.93
C PHE A 146 -14.71 -6.52 6.43
N PHE A 147 -14.08 -5.37 6.66
CA PHE A 147 -12.72 -5.09 6.18
C PHE A 147 -11.62 -5.90 6.88
N ILE A 148 -11.88 -6.45 8.07
CA ILE A 148 -10.98 -7.40 8.74
C ILE A 148 -11.35 -8.84 8.36
N GLY A 149 -12.64 -9.17 8.37
CA GLY A 149 -13.14 -10.53 8.17
C GLY A 149 -12.85 -11.06 6.77
N VAL A 150 -13.05 -10.25 5.72
CA VAL A 150 -12.83 -10.70 4.34
C VAL A 150 -11.34 -11.02 4.08
N PRO A 151 -10.37 -10.13 4.37
CA PRO A 151 -8.95 -10.49 4.21
C PRO A 151 -8.51 -11.66 5.10
N TRP A 152 -9.05 -11.77 6.32
CA TRP A 152 -8.77 -12.89 7.21
C TRP A 152 -9.25 -14.22 6.61
N MET A 153 -10.47 -14.26 6.08
CA MET A 153 -11.00 -15.45 5.39
C MET A 153 -10.15 -15.81 4.17
N LEU A 154 -9.77 -14.84 3.34
CA LEU A 154 -8.89 -15.07 2.18
C LEU A 154 -7.52 -15.60 2.60
N GLY A 155 -6.97 -15.11 3.73
CA GLY A 155 -5.73 -15.61 4.30
C GLY A 155 -5.80 -17.07 4.71
N ILE A 156 -6.91 -17.50 5.32
CA ILE A 156 -7.13 -18.91 5.70
C ILE A 156 -7.32 -19.82 4.47
N MET A 157 -7.88 -19.30 3.38
CA MET A 157 -8.04 -20.03 2.12
C MET A 157 -6.72 -20.22 1.36
N GLY A 158 -5.62 -19.61 1.81
CA GLY A 158 -4.28 -19.74 1.25
C GLY A 158 -3.90 -18.65 0.24
N ILE A 159 -2.63 -18.61 -0.14
CA ILE A 159 -2.05 -17.53 -0.95
C ILE A 159 -2.63 -17.48 -2.37
N GLY A 160 -2.95 -18.63 -2.97
CA GLY A 160 -3.42 -18.71 -4.37
C GLY A 160 -4.73 -17.93 -4.60
N PRO A 161 -5.83 -18.25 -3.89
CA PRO A 161 -7.08 -17.49 -3.97
C PRO A 161 -6.90 -16.02 -3.60
N SER A 162 -6.12 -15.74 -2.55
CA SER A 162 -5.83 -14.37 -2.09
C SER A 162 -5.21 -13.52 -3.20
N ILE A 163 -4.13 -14.02 -3.83
CA ILE A 163 -3.44 -13.30 -4.92
C ILE A 163 -4.34 -13.07 -6.12
N ARG A 164 -5.23 -14.00 -6.47
CA ARG A 164 -6.19 -13.80 -7.57
C ARG A 164 -7.16 -12.66 -7.26
N VAL A 165 -7.71 -12.62 -6.05
CA VAL A 165 -8.57 -11.52 -5.62
C VAL A 165 -7.79 -10.21 -5.64
N LEU A 166 -6.61 -10.17 -5.04
CA LEU A 166 -5.74 -8.99 -5.01
C LEU A 166 -5.41 -8.47 -6.42
N ALA A 167 -5.11 -9.36 -7.38
CA ALA A 167 -4.84 -8.96 -8.76
C ALA A 167 -6.06 -8.31 -9.41
N THR A 168 -7.25 -8.89 -9.23
CA THR A 168 -8.48 -8.32 -9.80
C THR A 168 -8.87 -7.00 -9.15
N THR A 169 -8.77 -6.89 -7.82
CA THR A 169 -9.12 -5.66 -7.10
C THR A 169 -8.13 -4.55 -7.38
N SER A 170 -6.82 -4.83 -7.37
CA SER A 170 -5.77 -3.84 -7.66
C SER A 170 -5.88 -3.32 -9.09
N LEU A 171 -6.13 -4.19 -10.06
CA LEU A 171 -6.31 -3.76 -11.46
C LEU A 171 -7.54 -2.85 -11.59
N THR A 172 -8.66 -3.25 -10.98
CA THR A 172 -9.90 -2.45 -10.99
C THR A 172 -9.69 -1.10 -10.33
N GLU A 173 -8.97 -1.07 -9.21
CA GLU A 173 -8.62 0.14 -8.47
C GLU A 173 -7.78 1.10 -9.32
N ILE A 174 -6.71 0.62 -9.95
CA ILE A 174 -5.84 1.44 -10.79
C ILE A 174 -6.60 2.00 -11.99
N ILE A 175 -7.45 1.20 -12.63
CA ILE A 175 -8.31 1.67 -13.73
C ILE A 175 -9.24 2.79 -13.24
N PHE A 176 -9.88 2.60 -12.08
CA PHE A 176 -10.76 3.60 -11.48
C PHE A 176 -10.00 4.91 -11.20
N LEU A 177 -8.82 4.83 -10.59
CA LEU A 177 -8.01 6.02 -10.26
C LEU A 177 -7.51 6.75 -11.50
N ILE A 178 -7.09 6.03 -12.55
CA ILE A 178 -6.69 6.65 -13.83
C ILE A 178 -7.89 7.34 -14.47
N ALA A 179 -9.04 6.68 -14.56
CA ALA A 179 -10.25 7.25 -15.14
C ALA A 179 -10.71 8.50 -14.36
N ALA A 180 -10.77 8.41 -13.04
CA ALA A 180 -11.13 9.53 -12.17
C ALA A 180 -10.15 10.70 -12.33
N SER A 181 -8.84 10.42 -12.38
CA SER A 181 -7.81 11.44 -12.58
C SER A 181 -7.96 12.16 -13.91
N LEU A 182 -8.20 11.43 -15.01
CA LEU A 182 -8.44 12.03 -16.34
C LEU A 182 -9.69 12.91 -16.34
N ILE A 183 -10.78 12.46 -15.73
CA ILE A 183 -12.02 13.24 -15.61
C ILE A 183 -11.78 14.53 -14.82
N ILE A 184 -11.05 14.46 -13.70
CA ILE A 184 -10.73 15.62 -12.88
C ILE A 184 -9.85 16.60 -13.66
N ILE A 185 -8.80 16.11 -14.33
CA ILE A 185 -7.87 16.96 -15.10
C ILE A 185 -8.59 17.68 -16.25
N THR A 186 -9.47 17.00 -16.99
CA THR A 186 -10.22 17.62 -18.09
C THR A 186 -11.21 18.69 -17.63
N ARG A 187 -11.72 18.60 -16.39
CA ARG A 187 -12.60 19.62 -15.80
C ARG A 187 -11.81 20.72 -15.08
N ALA A 188 -10.62 20.41 -14.61
CA ALA A 188 -9.74 21.36 -13.95
C ALA A 188 -9.12 22.31 -14.97
N HIS A 189 -9.66 23.52 -15.07
CA HIS A 189 -9.11 24.58 -15.89
C HIS A 189 -7.88 25.20 -15.21
N SER A 190 -6.79 24.43 -15.12
CA SER A 190 -5.52 24.97 -14.62
C SER A 190 -4.98 25.94 -15.65
N GLY A 191 -4.82 27.22 -15.29
CA GLY A 191 -4.28 28.23 -16.22
C GLY A 191 -2.89 27.91 -16.79
N HIS A 192 -2.16 26.97 -16.19
CA HIS A 192 -0.91 26.43 -16.74
C HIS A 192 -0.66 24.99 -16.25
N PRO A 193 -0.31 24.03 -17.13
CA PRO A 193 -0.17 22.61 -16.76
C PRO A 193 0.94 22.34 -15.74
N PHE A 194 2.00 23.17 -15.74
CA PHE A 194 3.11 23.01 -14.79
C PHE A 194 2.89 23.69 -13.43
N LYS A 195 1.78 24.41 -13.24
CA LYS A 195 1.51 25.13 -11.99
C LYS A 195 1.56 24.23 -10.74
N PRO A 196 1.06 22.99 -10.76
CA PRO A 196 1.14 22.09 -9.59
C PRO A 196 2.55 21.58 -9.26
N PHE A 197 3.52 21.80 -10.16
CA PHE A 197 4.92 21.45 -9.95
C PHE A 197 5.77 22.64 -9.50
N HIS A 198 5.15 23.79 -9.23
CA HIS A 198 5.82 24.96 -8.70
C HIS A 198 5.53 25.11 -7.20
N VAL A 199 6.57 25.48 -6.46
CA VAL A 199 6.51 25.69 -5.02
C VAL A 199 5.54 26.83 -4.64
N GLY A 200 5.48 27.89 -5.45
CA GLY A 200 4.52 28.98 -5.29
C GLY A 200 4.52 29.60 -3.88
N LYS A 201 3.32 29.93 -3.37
CA LYS A 201 3.12 30.61 -2.08
C LYS A 201 3.39 29.74 -0.86
N VAL A 202 3.32 28.42 -0.99
CA VAL A 202 3.51 27.50 0.15
C VAL A 202 4.98 27.34 0.53
N GLY A 203 5.91 27.73 -0.35
CA GLY A 203 7.35 27.63 -0.12
C GLY A 203 7.83 26.18 -0.02
N TYR A 204 9.15 25.98 0.01
CA TYR A 204 9.74 24.64 0.16
C TYR A 204 9.28 23.95 1.44
N LYS A 205 8.99 24.75 2.49
CA LYS A 205 8.45 24.27 3.75
C LYS A 205 7.07 23.63 3.61
N GLY A 206 6.18 24.21 2.80
CA GLY A 206 4.85 23.64 2.53
C GLY A 206 4.93 22.36 1.72
N VAL A 207 5.79 22.34 0.69
CA VAL A 207 6.07 21.14 -0.11
C VAL A 207 6.66 20.02 0.76
N ALA A 208 7.64 20.32 1.60
CA ALA A 208 8.23 19.34 2.51
C ALA A 208 7.22 18.79 3.53
N ARG A 209 6.28 19.61 4.03
CA ARG A 209 5.19 19.15 4.90
C ARG A 209 4.21 18.24 4.17
N GLY A 210 3.87 18.56 2.92
CA GLY A 210 3.07 17.67 2.07
C GLY A 210 3.78 16.35 1.78
N MET A 211 5.11 16.40 1.59
CA MET A 211 5.93 15.21 1.34
C MET A 211 5.88 14.21 2.49
N ILE A 212 5.78 14.66 3.75
CA ILE A 212 5.64 13.76 4.92
C ILE A 212 4.44 12.82 4.76
N PHE A 213 3.30 13.34 4.29
CA PHE A 213 2.11 12.53 4.02
C PHE A 213 2.19 11.79 2.68
N ALA A 214 2.87 12.35 1.67
CA ALA A 214 3.04 11.67 0.41
C ALA A 214 3.92 10.42 0.53
N ILE A 215 4.95 10.42 1.38
CA ILE A 215 5.79 9.25 1.67
C ILE A 215 4.95 8.09 2.19
N THR A 216 3.96 8.36 3.05
CA THR A 216 3.12 7.30 3.61
C THR A 216 2.27 6.59 2.53
N SER A 217 2.02 7.25 1.40
CA SER A 217 1.31 6.65 0.24
C SER A 217 2.15 5.68 -0.59
N PHE A 218 3.43 5.51 -0.25
CA PHE A 218 4.30 4.50 -0.85
C PHE A 218 4.62 3.36 0.11
N ILE A 219 4.17 3.45 1.37
CA ILE A 219 4.31 2.37 2.34
C ILE A 219 3.51 1.17 1.83
N GLY A 220 4.06 -0.03 2.01
CA GLY A 220 3.44 -1.27 1.52
C GLY A 220 4.04 -1.79 0.22
N ILE A 221 4.89 -1.01 -0.46
CA ILE A 221 5.57 -1.46 -1.69
C ILE A 221 6.35 -2.77 -1.51
N GLY A 222 6.94 -3.02 -0.34
CA GLY A 222 7.65 -4.27 -0.06
C GLY A 222 6.82 -5.36 0.61
N SER A 223 5.48 -5.29 0.56
CA SER A 223 4.58 -6.36 1.04
C SER A 223 4.82 -7.70 0.35
N HIS A 224 5.43 -7.70 -0.84
CA HIS A 224 5.82 -8.88 -1.58
C HIS A 224 7.14 -9.51 -1.11
N ALA A 225 7.91 -8.84 -0.26
CA ALA A 225 9.25 -9.29 0.12
C ALA A 225 9.24 -10.63 0.87
N SER A 226 8.17 -10.94 1.61
CA SER A 226 7.99 -12.22 2.31
C SER A 226 7.42 -13.34 1.43
N LEU A 227 7.09 -13.08 0.16
CA LEU A 227 6.56 -14.10 -0.75
C LEU A 227 7.66 -14.81 -1.55
N GLY A 228 8.95 -14.58 -1.22
CA GLY A 228 10.08 -15.07 -2.00
C GLY A 228 10.18 -16.60 -2.13
N GLU A 229 9.59 -17.36 -1.21
CA GLU A 229 9.56 -18.84 -1.28
C GLU A 229 8.36 -19.38 -2.07
N GLU A 230 7.37 -18.53 -2.36
CA GLU A 230 6.15 -18.89 -3.09
C GLU A 230 6.18 -18.40 -4.55
N THR A 231 7.26 -17.73 -4.94
CA THR A 231 7.54 -17.25 -6.31
C THR A 231 8.25 -18.25 -7.20
#